data_AF-A0A3M6V984-F1
#
_entry.id   AF-A0A3M6V984-F1
#
_cell.length_a   1.000
_cell.length_b   1.000
_cell.length_c   1.000
_cell.angle_alpha   90.00
_cell.angle_beta   90.00
_cell.angle_gamma   90.00
#
_symmetry.space_group_name_H-M   'P 1'
#
loop_
_entity.id
_entity.type
_entity.pdbx_description
1 polymer ?
#
loop_
_entity_poly.entity_id
_entity_poly.type
_entity_poly.pdbx_seq_one_letter_code
_entity_poly.pdbx_strand_id
1 'polypeptide(L)'
;MNPEKMRGEYGKLMYLLQDAVSLELQELLGFSCLKKIRTVHDVVEAGGQITLSDSAPDKAEGAGIHALSDKYESRRFSRDCLQQCLYSIADNNYHLYFERDPIDRKITFLVTNFNPDDEDGDSSLAIISGNDGARLSHSHDRHYNYVLQSLTLWLEIAHDMFRLWYLTDEDLLTDGTRYELTDTGQGLHRIQSAPRVSRAMHVTLHSTMRSLDLWVGSSVIRFGDKNVPIALMFIDKYTQVGHILRPIVKAIDSIESMCESPKTRGYVDTTFGGARTLKHTILADFFREGFDGSGADNFLRLDHALMDDLRASAWNWCSNLHTKPFFPNFKITGFVGFDNKFG
;
A
#
# COMPACT_ATOMS: atom_id res chain seq x y z
N MET A 1 -9.23 -5.02 -11.60
CA MET A 1 -7.97 -4.27 -11.52
C MET A 1 -6.95 -5.19 -10.84
N ASN A 2 -5.79 -5.45 -11.45
CA ASN A 2 -4.79 -6.38 -10.90
C ASN A 2 -3.43 -5.67 -10.73
N PRO A 3 -2.99 -5.41 -9.47
CA PRO A 3 -1.70 -4.79 -9.17
C PRO A 3 -0.49 -5.48 -9.84
N GLU A 4 -0.48 -6.81 -9.95
CA GLU A 4 0.64 -7.55 -10.53
C GLU A 4 0.83 -7.26 -12.03
N LYS A 5 -0.26 -6.97 -12.72
CA LYS A 5 -0.25 -6.64 -14.15
C LYS A 5 0.01 -5.17 -14.43
N MET A 6 0.09 -4.33 -13.38
CA MET A 6 0.20 -2.88 -13.47
C MET A 6 1.39 -2.46 -14.34
N ARG A 7 2.61 -2.93 -14.03
CA ARG A 7 3.83 -2.62 -14.80
C ARG A 7 3.92 -3.34 -16.17
N GLY A 8 3.05 -4.31 -16.41
CA GLY A 8 3.07 -5.18 -17.59
C GLY A 8 1.99 -4.83 -18.60
N GLU A 9 0.98 -5.68 -18.68
CA GLU A 9 -0.13 -5.58 -19.64
C GLU A 9 -0.97 -4.32 -19.40
N TYR A 10 -1.25 -4.01 -18.14
CA TYR A 10 -2.16 -2.92 -17.79
C TYR A 10 -1.56 -1.55 -18.12
N GLY A 11 -0.31 -1.27 -17.75
CA GLY A 11 0.35 -0.01 -18.09
C GLY A 11 0.45 0.22 -19.61
N LYS A 12 0.73 -0.84 -20.37
CA LYS A 12 0.73 -0.79 -21.85
C LYS A 12 -0.65 -0.49 -22.42
N LEU A 13 -1.69 -1.14 -21.88
CA LEU A 13 -3.08 -0.87 -22.24
C LEU A 13 -3.44 0.58 -21.97
N MET A 14 -3.08 1.11 -20.79
CA MET A 14 -3.37 2.51 -20.44
C MET A 14 -2.67 3.49 -21.40
N TYR A 15 -1.41 3.26 -21.76
CA TYR A 15 -0.74 4.09 -22.76
C TYR A 15 -1.42 4.04 -24.13
N LEU A 16 -1.83 2.85 -24.57
CA LEU A 16 -2.56 2.71 -25.83
C LEU A 16 -3.91 3.44 -25.78
N LEU A 17 -4.64 3.34 -24.67
CA LEU A 17 -5.93 4.01 -24.50
C LEU A 17 -5.76 5.54 -24.43
N GLN A 18 -4.72 6.04 -23.76
CA GLN A 18 -4.40 7.47 -23.73
C GLN A 18 -4.14 8.03 -25.14
N ASP A 19 -3.47 7.26 -26.00
CA ASP A 19 -3.28 7.67 -27.40
C ASP A 19 -4.62 7.58 -28.16
N ALA A 20 -5.38 6.48 -27.97
CA ALA A 20 -6.64 6.22 -28.67
C ALA A 20 -7.80 7.18 -28.31
N VAL A 21 -7.73 7.90 -27.19
CA VAL A 21 -8.69 8.96 -26.84
C VAL A 21 -8.40 10.30 -27.53
N SER A 22 -7.28 10.42 -28.26
CA SER A 22 -7.04 11.61 -29.10
C SER A 22 -8.09 11.71 -30.21
N LEU A 23 -8.68 12.90 -30.37
CA LEU A 23 -9.69 13.17 -31.41
C LEU A 23 -9.23 12.74 -32.81
N GLU A 24 -7.96 13.03 -33.14
CA GLU A 24 -7.35 12.70 -34.44
C GLU A 24 -7.34 11.18 -34.68
N LEU A 25 -7.09 10.39 -33.64
CA LEU A 25 -7.07 8.94 -33.72
C LEU A 25 -8.48 8.35 -33.64
N GLN A 26 -9.40 8.94 -32.87
CA GLN A 26 -10.80 8.51 -32.86
C GLN A 26 -11.47 8.71 -34.22
N GLU A 27 -11.22 9.83 -34.89
CA GLU A 27 -11.69 10.09 -36.26
C GLU A 27 -11.15 9.05 -37.24
N LEU A 28 -9.87 8.68 -37.11
CA LEU A 28 -9.25 7.67 -37.96
C LEU A 28 -9.77 6.24 -37.68
N LEU A 29 -9.97 5.90 -36.42
CA LEU A 29 -10.44 4.57 -35.99
C LEU A 29 -11.92 4.35 -36.34
N GLY A 30 -12.73 5.41 -36.33
CA GLY A 30 -14.17 5.33 -36.59
C GLY A 30 -14.99 4.68 -35.47
N PHE A 31 -14.36 4.40 -34.32
CA PHE A 31 -15.02 3.91 -33.10
C PHE A 31 -14.25 4.37 -31.85
N SER A 32 -14.91 4.36 -30.69
CA SER A 32 -14.25 4.63 -29.40
C SER A 32 -13.71 3.34 -28.79
N CYS A 33 -12.42 3.36 -28.42
CA CYS A 33 -11.78 2.30 -27.63
C CYS A 33 -12.16 2.37 -26.15
N LEU A 34 -12.82 3.43 -25.71
CA LEU A 34 -13.17 3.66 -24.30
C LEU A 34 -14.62 3.26 -24.03
N LYS A 35 -14.82 2.49 -22.97
CA LYS A 35 -16.13 2.21 -22.40
C LYS A 35 -16.07 2.38 -20.89
N LYS A 36 -17.09 3.00 -20.30
CA LYS A 36 -17.18 3.18 -18.85
C LYS A 36 -17.04 1.83 -18.14
N ILE A 37 -16.16 1.77 -17.14
CA ILE A 37 -16.02 0.62 -16.24
C ILE A 37 -17.34 0.47 -15.47
N ARG A 38 -17.91 -0.74 -15.49
CA ARG A 38 -19.15 -1.04 -14.77
C ARG A 38 -18.79 -1.57 -13.38
N THR A 39 -19.13 -0.80 -12.35
CA THR A 39 -18.87 -1.15 -10.95
C THR A 39 -20.01 -1.99 -10.36
N VAL A 40 -19.76 -2.64 -9.22
CA VAL A 40 -20.83 -3.29 -8.44
C VAL A 40 -21.91 -2.29 -8.04
N HIS A 41 -21.52 -1.06 -7.72
CA HIS A 41 -22.46 0.03 -7.44
C HIS A 41 -23.39 0.31 -8.64
N ASP A 42 -22.85 0.45 -9.86
CA ASP A 42 -23.65 0.68 -11.07
C ASP A 42 -24.68 -0.44 -11.31
N VAL A 43 -24.33 -1.69 -10.97
CA VAL A 43 -25.22 -2.85 -11.12
C VAL A 43 -26.33 -2.81 -10.07
N VAL A 44 -25.98 -2.58 -8.80
CA VAL A 44 -26.93 -2.56 -7.68
C VAL A 44 -27.90 -1.38 -7.78
N GLU A 45 -27.41 -0.21 -8.17
CA GLU A 45 -28.22 1.00 -8.37
C GLU A 45 -29.27 0.78 -9.46
N ALA A 46 -28.88 0.19 -10.59
CA ALA A 46 -29.79 -0.09 -11.70
C ALA A 46 -30.90 -1.11 -11.35
N GLY A 47 -30.65 -2.03 -10.41
CA GLY A 47 -31.62 -3.04 -10.01
C GLY A 47 -32.47 -2.71 -8.78
N GLY A 48 -32.26 -1.55 -8.14
CA GLY A 48 -33.15 -1.02 -7.09
C GLY A 48 -32.70 -1.26 -5.64
N GLN A 49 -31.42 -1.02 -5.35
CA GLN A 49 -30.83 -1.03 -4.00
C GLN A 49 -31.01 -2.35 -3.24
N ILE A 50 -30.21 -3.35 -3.60
CA ILE A 50 -29.87 -4.44 -2.67
C ILE A 50 -28.64 -3.98 -1.90
N THR A 51 -28.73 -3.83 -0.58
CA THR A 51 -27.54 -3.72 0.26
C THR A 51 -26.87 -5.09 0.28
N LEU A 52 -25.96 -5.32 -0.67
CA LEU A 52 -24.98 -6.40 -0.57
C LEU A 52 -23.97 -5.96 0.50
N SER A 53 -24.37 -6.01 1.77
CA SER A 53 -23.48 -5.73 2.89
C SER A 53 -22.32 -6.72 2.90
N ASP A 54 -21.25 -6.35 3.60
CA ASP A 54 -19.97 -7.04 3.87
C ASP A 54 -20.06 -8.51 4.36
N SER A 55 -21.24 -9.12 4.31
CA SER A 55 -21.50 -10.55 4.47
C SER A 55 -21.07 -11.41 3.27
N ALA A 56 -20.38 -10.84 2.28
CA ALA A 56 -19.68 -11.68 1.31
C ALA A 56 -18.63 -12.47 2.10
N PRO A 57 -18.66 -13.82 2.07
CA PRO A 57 -17.77 -14.62 2.90
C PRO A 57 -16.31 -14.23 2.65
N ASP A 58 -15.51 -14.12 3.72
CA ASP A 58 -14.08 -13.75 3.70
C ASP A 58 -13.25 -14.62 2.74
N LYS A 59 -13.80 -15.79 2.40
CA LYS A 59 -13.32 -16.65 1.33
C LYS A 59 -14.44 -16.75 0.31
N ALA A 60 -14.07 -16.75 -0.97
CA ALA A 60 -14.92 -17.22 -2.06
C ALA A 60 -15.21 -18.73 -1.91
N GLU A 61 -15.79 -19.16 -0.79
CA GLU A 61 -16.42 -20.45 -0.65
C GLU A 61 -17.60 -20.42 -1.63
N GLY A 62 -17.40 -21.02 -2.81
CA GLY A 62 -18.38 -20.98 -3.89
C GLY A 62 -19.79 -21.37 -3.45
N ALA A 63 -19.91 -22.22 -2.42
CA ALA A 63 -21.18 -22.58 -1.80
C ALA A 63 -21.95 -21.37 -1.23
N GLY A 64 -21.27 -20.44 -0.55
CA GLY A 64 -21.88 -19.21 0.00
C GLY A 64 -22.29 -18.23 -1.10
N ILE A 65 -21.47 -18.09 -2.15
CA ILE A 65 -21.77 -17.23 -3.29
C ILE A 65 -23.00 -17.75 -4.05
N HIS A 66 -23.10 -19.06 -4.28
CA HIS A 66 -24.28 -19.64 -4.93
C HIS A 66 -25.54 -19.48 -4.08
N ALA A 67 -25.48 -19.76 -2.77
CA ALA A 67 -26.63 -19.62 -1.88
C ALA A 67 -27.15 -18.17 -1.80
N LEU A 68 -26.25 -17.18 -1.73
CA LEU A 68 -26.62 -15.76 -1.75
C LEU A 68 -27.21 -15.36 -3.12
N SER A 69 -26.63 -15.85 -4.21
CA SER A 69 -27.13 -15.56 -5.55
C SER A 69 -28.54 -16.13 -5.77
N ASP A 70 -28.80 -17.34 -5.28
CA ASP A 70 -30.11 -18.00 -5.36
C ASP A 70 -31.15 -17.27 -4.50
N LYS A 71 -30.74 -16.74 -3.35
CA LYS A 71 -31.61 -16.00 -2.42
C LYS A 71 -32.05 -14.64 -2.98
N TYR A 72 -31.15 -13.93 -3.66
CA TYR A 72 -31.37 -12.56 -4.13
C TYR A 72 -31.71 -12.48 -5.63
N GLU A 73 -31.80 -13.62 -6.33
CA GLU A 73 -32.25 -13.67 -7.71
C GLU A 73 -33.65 -13.05 -7.85
N SER A 74 -33.79 -12.18 -8.85
CA SER A 74 -35.05 -11.48 -9.10
C SER A 74 -35.21 -11.16 -10.58
N ARG A 75 -36.38 -10.67 -10.98
CA ARG A 75 -36.60 -10.18 -12.35
C ARG A 75 -35.63 -9.05 -12.75
N ARG A 76 -35.01 -8.36 -11.79
CA ARG A 76 -34.07 -7.26 -12.03
C ARG A 76 -32.60 -7.71 -11.98
N PHE A 77 -32.30 -8.83 -11.31
CA PHE A 77 -30.96 -9.34 -11.13
C PHE A 77 -30.91 -10.82 -11.53
N SER A 78 -30.20 -11.12 -12.62
CA SER A 78 -29.90 -12.50 -12.97
C SER A 78 -28.90 -13.10 -11.99
N ARG A 79 -29.00 -14.41 -11.79
CA ARG A 79 -28.05 -15.17 -10.96
C ARG A 79 -26.59 -14.90 -11.33
N ASP A 80 -26.26 -14.93 -12.61
CA ASP A 80 -24.89 -14.70 -13.10
C ASP A 80 -24.38 -13.29 -12.77
N CYS A 81 -25.27 -12.29 -12.85
CA CYS A 81 -24.93 -10.91 -12.53
C CYS A 81 -24.63 -10.74 -11.03
N LEU A 82 -25.40 -11.39 -10.16
CA LEU A 82 -25.17 -11.41 -8.71
C LEU A 82 -23.87 -12.13 -8.37
N GLN A 83 -23.61 -13.29 -8.98
CA GLN A 83 -22.36 -14.03 -8.79
C GLN A 83 -21.15 -13.17 -9.18
N GLN A 84 -21.19 -12.50 -10.34
CA GLN A 84 -20.11 -11.60 -10.76
C GLN A 84 -19.88 -10.46 -9.76
N CYS A 85 -20.95 -9.88 -9.19
CA CYS A 85 -20.83 -8.86 -8.16
C CYS A 85 -20.19 -9.39 -6.88
N LEU A 86 -20.62 -10.56 -6.42
CA LEU A 86 -20.10 -11.21 -5.22
C LEU A 86 -18.63 -11.62 -5.38
N TYR A 87 -18.24 -12.14 -6.55
CA TYR A 87 -16.83 -12.39 -6.88
C TYR A 87 -16.02 -11.09 -6.87
N SER A 88 -16.54 -10.00 -7.43
CA SER A 88 -15.85 -8.70 -7.42
C SER A 88 -15.66 -8.15 -6.00
N ILE A 89 -16.64 -8.37 -5.10
CA ILE A 89 -16.53 -8.02 -3.68
C ILE A 89 -15.51 -8.91 -2.98
N ALA A 90 -15.54 -10.21 -3.22
CA ALA A 90 -14.59 -11.16 -2.64
C ALA A 90 -13.14 -10.85 -3.07
N ASP A 91 -12.93 -10.51 -4.35
CA ASP A 91 -11.64 -10.06 -4.86
C ASP A 91 -11.16 -8.79 -4.15
N ASN A 92 -12.08 -7.85 -3.86
CA ASN A 92 -11.75 -6.67 -3.07
C ASN A 92 -11.34 -7.02 -1.64
N ASN A 93 -12.09 -7.89 -0.97
CA ASN A 93 -11.76 -8.33 0.39
C ASN A 93 -10.42 -9.06 0.44
N TYR A 94 -10.14 -9.90 -0.56
CA TYR A 94 -8.84 -10.54 -0.72
C TYR A 94 -7.74 -9.49 -0.88
N HIS A 95 -7.91 -8.52 -1.78
CA HIS A 95 -6.94 -7.42 -1.93
C HIS A 95 -6.66 -6.69 -0.60
N LEU A 96 -7.70 -6.38 0.18
CA LEU A 96 -7.54 -5.73 1.49
C LEU A 96 -6.79 -6.62 2.49
N TYR A 97 -7.11 -7.91 2.56
CA TYR A 97 -6.39 -8.85 3.41
C TYR A 97 -4.89 -8.88 3.12
N PHE A 98 -4.52 -8.77 1.84
CA PHE A 98 -3.14 -8.76 1.42
C PHE A 98 -2.49 -7.38 1.60
N GLU A 99 -3.07 -6.29 1.11
CA GLU A 99 -2.39 -4.98 1.14
C GLU A 99 -2.59 -4.19 2.43
N ARG A 100 -3.79 -4.23 3.02
CA ARG A 100 -4.20 -3.40 4.16
C ARG A 100 -3.87 -4.06 5.50
N ASP A 101 -4.25 -5.31 5.71
CA ASP A 101 -4.15 -5.95 7.03
C ASP A 101 -2.72 -6.06 7.59
N PRO A 102 -1.65 -6.22 6.78
CA PRO A 102 -0.28 -6.14 7.28
C PRO A 102 0.08 -4.76 7.83
N ILE A 103 -0.51 -3.69 7.30
CA ILE A 103 -0.32 -2.32 7.80
C ILE A 103 -1.02 -2.19 9.16
N ASP A 104 -2.27 -2.66 9.27
CA ASP A 104 -3.02 -2.68 10.54
C ASP A 104 -2.26 -3.47 11.62
N ARG A 105 -1.70 -4.62 11.24
CA ARG A 105 -0.89 -5.43 12.15
C ARG A 105 0.37 -4.70 12.61
N LYS A 106 0.99 -3.91 11.72
CA LYS A 106 2.16 -3.07 12.07
C LYS A 106 1.79 -1.95 13.03
N ILE A 107 0.63 -1.30 12.85
CA ILE A 107 0.10 -0.31 13.80
C ILE A 107 -0.12 -0.97 15.16
N THR A 108 -0.74 -2.16 15.19
CA THR A 108 -0.93 -2.93 16.42
C THR A 108 0.40 -3.23 17.11
N PHE A 109 1.42 -3.65 16.35
CA PHE A 109 2.75 -3.88 16.93
C PHE A 109 3.40 -2.62 17.49
N LEU A 110 3.23 -1.47 16.84
CA LEU A 110 3.75 -0.19 17.35
C LEU A 110 3.09 0.17 18.68
N VAL A 111 1.75 0.21 18.72
CA VAL A 111 0.98 0.66 19.89
C VAL A 111 1.08 -0.31 21.07
N THR A 112 1.26 -1.61 20.83
CA THR A 112 1.33 -2.61 21.90
C THR A 112 2.72 -2.72 22.52
N ASN A 113 3.79 -2.41 21.77
CA ASN A 113 5.17 -2.63 22.22
C ASN A 113 5.92 -1.36 22.58
N PHE A 114 5.49 -0.19 22.07
CA PHE A 114 6.16 1.08 22.30
C PHE A 114 5.18 2.10 22.89
N ASN A 115 5.68 2.94 23.78
CA ASN A 115 4.91 4.00 24.42
C ASN A 115 5.63 5.33 24.18
N PRO A 116 5.00 6.34 23.54
CA PRO A 116 5.66 7.61 23.22
C PRO A 116 6.23 8.35 24.43
N ASP A 117 5.69 8.12 25.63
CA ASP A 117 6.11 8.79 26.87
C ASP A 117 7.24 8.03 27.60
N ASP A 118 7.64 6.85 27.12
CA ASP A 118 8.58 5.95 27.80
C ASP A 118 9.86 5.74 26.96
N GLU A 119 10.92 6.48 27.29
CA GLU A 119 12.21 6.40 26.62
C GLU A 119 13.15 5.33 27.22
N ASP A 120 12.61 4.15 27.55
CA ASP A 120 13.45 3.03 27.99
C ASP A 120 14.54 2.74 26.94
N GLY A 121 15.81 2.74 27.37
CA GLY A 121 16.96 2.93 26.48
C GLY A 121 17.03 1.96 25.28
N ASP A 122 16.83 0.67 25.50
CA ASP A 122 16.85 -0.36 24.43
C ASP A 122 15.57 -0.37 23.57
N SER A 123 14.56 0.40 23.97
CA SER A 123 13.27 0.56 23.32
C SER A 123 13.08 1.90 22.62
N SER A 124 14.06 2.81 22.76
CA SER A 124 13.98 4.13 22.16
C SER A 124 13.94 4.04 20.63
N LEU A 125 12.96 4.74 20.07
CA LEU A 125 12.77 4.95 18.64
C LEU A 125 13.43 6.23 18.13
N ALA A 126 14.24 6.92 18.95
CA ALA A 126 14.91 8.14 18.54
C ALA A 126 15.88 7.88 17.38
N ILE A 127 15.93 8.83 16.45
CA ILE A 127 16.83 8.80 15.29
C ILE A 127 17.58 10.13 15.18
N ILE A 128 18.82 10.07 14.70
CA ILE A 128 19.68 11.25 14.53
C ILE A 128 20.25 11.21 13.12
N SER A 129 20.06 12.29 12.38
CA SER A 129 20.60 12.45 11.03
C SER A 129 22.10 12.23 11.00
N GLY A 130 22.56 11.40 10.05
CA GLY A 130 23.95 10.99 9.89
C GLY A 130 24.36 9.74 10.68
N ASN A 131 23.55 9.27 11.63
CA ASN A 131 23.78 8.01 12.33
C ASN A 131 23.01 6.87 11.64
N ASP A 132 23.65 5.70 11.46
CA ASP A 132 23.06 4.51 10.83
C ASP A 132 22.40 4.75 9.45
N GLY A 133 22.77 5.84 8.76
CA GLY A 133 22.20 6.23 7.47
C GLY A 133 20.90 7.05 7.56
N ALA A 134 20.42 7.35 8.77
CA ALA A 134 19.25 8.17 9.01
C ALA A 134 19.45 9.57 8.42
N ARG A 135 18.39 10.12 7.83
CA ARG A 135 18.38 11.47 7.27
C ARG A 135 17.59 12.45 8.11
N LEU A 136 16.63 11.95 8.88
CA LEU A 136 15.82 12.70 9.82
C LEU A 136 16.40 12.63 11.23
N SER A 137 16.09 13.66 12.04
CA SER A 137 16.41 13.69 13.46
C SER A 137 15.12 13.86 14.25
N HIS A 138 14.72 12.86 15.03
CA HIS A 138 13.52 12.85 15.84
C HIS A 138 13.83 12.28 17.24
N SER A 139 13.24 12.89 18.27
CA SER A 139 13.11 12.29 19.60
C SER A 139 12.21 11.05 19.55
N HIS A 140 12.18 10.26 20.63
CA HIS A 140 11.38 9.03 20.68
C HIS A 140 9.89 9.30 20.44
N ASP A 141 9.31 10.25 21.17
CA ASP A 141 7.91 10.66 21.08
C ASP A 141 7.55 11.12 19.65
N ARG A 142 8.43 11.94 19.05
CA ARG A 142 8.22 12.49 17.71
C ARG A 142 8.31 11.40 16.66
N HIS A 143 9.28 10.49 16.78
CA HIS A 143 9.45 9.40 15.82
C HIS A 143 8.32 8.38 15.93
N TYR A 144 7.90 8.03 17.15
CA TYR A 144 6.73 7.17 17.38
C TYR A 144 5.49 7.71 16.66
N ASN A 145 5.17 8.99 16.89
CA ASN A 145 4.02 9.65 16.25
C ASN A 145 4.18 9.72 14.73
N TYR A 146 5.39 9.97 14.24
CA TYR A 146 5.69 10.00 12.81
C TYR A 146 5.46 8.63 12.13
N VAL A 147 5.90 7.54 12.75
CA VAL A 147 5.66 6.17 12.27
C VAL A 147 4.16 5.85 12.29
N LEU A 148 3.47 6.17 13.38
CA LEU A 148 2.03 5.93 13.52
C LEU A 148 1.22 6.66 12.44
N GLN A 149 1.50 7.94 12.21
CA GLN A 149 0.85 8.75 11.17
C GLN A 149 1.07 8.16 9.77
N SER A 150 2.30 7.73 9.50
CA SER A 150 2.68 7.17 8.19
C SER A 150 1.96 5.85 7.93
N LEU A 151 1.95 4.93 8.90
CA LEU A 151 1.24 3.66 8.80
C LEU A 151 -0.28 3.87 8.67
N THR A 152 -0.86 4.79 9.44
CA THR A 152 -2.30 5.08 9.38
C THR A 152 -2.69 5.63 8.00
N LEU A 153 -1.89 6.54 7.43
CA LEU A 153 -2.13 7.05 6.09
C LEU A 153 -2.01 5.93 5.04
N TRP A 154 -1.00 5.07 5.14
CA TRP A 154 -0.87 3.92 4.25
C TRP A 154 -2.05 2.95 4.36
N LEU A 155 -2.59 2.75 5.57
CA LEU A 155 -3.77 1.92 5.81
C LEU A 155 -4.99 2.47 5.05
N GLU A 156 -5.26 3.76 5.19
CA GLU A 156 -6.38 4.44 4.52
C GLU A 156 -6.24 4.43 2.99
N ILE A 157 -5.02 4.63 2.48
CA ILE A 157 -4.75 4.55 1.04
C ILE A 157 -4.94 3.12 0.51
N ALA A 158 -4.45 2.11 1.24
CA ALA A 158 -4.65 0.71 0.88
C ALA A 158 -6.14 0.33 0.90
N HIS A 159 -6.90 0.89 1.85
CA HIS A 159 -8.34 0.69 1.94
C HIS A 159 -9.07 1.27 0.73
N ASP A 160 -8.73 2.50 0.29
CA ASP A 160 -9.40 3.18 -0.83
C ASP A 160 -8.75 2.88 -2.20
N MET A 161 -7.83 1.91 -2.28
CA MET A 161 -6.96 1.70 -3.45
C MET A 161 -7.72 1.54 -4.77
N PHE A 162 -8.78 0.72 -4.82
CA PHE A 162 -9.53 0.53 -6.07
C PHE A 162 -10.33 1.76 -6.50
N ARG A 163 -10.81 2.56 -5.56
CA ARG A 163 -11.47 3.83 -5.89
C ARG A 163 -10.44 4.82 -6.42
N LEU A 164 -9.28 4.94 -5.77
CA LEU A 164 -8.18 5.76 -6.24
C LEU A 164 -7.69 5.34 -7.63
N TRP A 165 -7.62 4.03 -7.88
CA TRP A 165 -7.32 3.45 -9.18
C TRP A 165 -8.37 3.85 -10.21
N TYR A 166 -9.66 3.63 -9.94
CA TYR A 166 -10.74 4.04 -10.83
C TYR A 166 -10.69 5.54 -11.16
N LEU A 167 -10.45 6.40 -10.17
CA LEU A 167 -10.32 7.85 -10.39
C LEU A 167 -9.09 8.21 -11.23
N THR A 168 -8.01 7.44 -11.10
CA THR A 168 -6.81 7.58 -11.95
C THR A 168 -7.15 7.26 -13.40
N ASP A 169 -7.86 6.15 -13.66
CA ASP A 169 -8.26 5.76 -15.02
C ASP A 169 -9.16 6.82 -15.65
N GLU A 170 -10.11 7.32 -14.88
CA GLU A 170 -10.97 8.43 -15.30
C GLU A 170 -10.15 9.69 -15.62
N ASP A 171 -9.22 10.12 -14.76
CA ASP A 171 -8.41 11.32 -15.03
C ASP A 171 -7.55 11.16 -16.29
N LEU A 172 -7.03 9.96 -16.55
CA LEU A 172 -6.15 9.68 -17.69
C LEU A 172 -6.90 9.50 -19.01
N LEU A 173 -8.15 9.01 -18.98
CA LEU A 173 -8.90 8.60 -20.16
C LEU A 173 -10.13 9.48 -20.47
N THR A 174 -10.55 10.37 -19.57
CA THR A 174 -11.72 11.23 -19.81
C THR A 174 -11.49 12.18 -20.99
N ASP A 175 -12.53 12.38 -21.79
CA ASP A 175 -12.54 13.34 -22.89
C ASP A 175 -12.18 14.75 -22.41
N GLY A 176 -11.13 15.34 -22.99
CA GLY A 176 -10.73 16.73 -22.76
C GLY A 176 -9.41 16.93 -21.99
N THR A 177 -8.87 15.89 -21.34
CA THR A 177 -7.53 15.92 -20.75
C THR A 177 -6.54 15.18 -21.67
N ARG A 178 -5.71 15.91 -22.42
CA ARG A 178 -4.59 15.32 -23.18
C ARG A 178 -3.33 15.27 -22.31
N TYR A 179 -2.51 14.25 -22.52
CA TYR A 179 -1.15 14.27 -22.01
C TYR A 179 -0.26 15.13 -22.91
N GLU A 180 0.77 15.72 -22.33
CA GLU A 180 1.85 16.39 -23.04
C GLU A 180 3.12 15.53 -22.94
N LEU A 181 3.86 15.41 -24.05
CA LEU A 181 5.17 14.78 -24.02
C LEU A 181 6.20 15.83 -23.61
N THR A 182 6.82 15.64 -22.46
CA THR A 182 7.82 16.57 -21.93
C THR A 182 9.10 15.83 -21.61
N ASP A 183 10.24 16.38 -22.05
CA ASP A 183 11.54 15.88 -21.64
C ASP A 183 11.83 16.36 -20.22
N THR A 184 11.98 15.42 -19.30
CA THR A 184 12.24 15.70 -17.88
C THR A 184 13.73 15.79 -17.56
N GLY A 185 14.60 15.60 -18.56
CA GLY A 185 16.04 15.39 -18.38
C GLY A 185 16.42 13.94 -18.12
N GLN A 186 15.46 13.04 -17.92
CA GLN A 186 15.65 11.58 -17.87
C GLN A 186 14.97 10.85 -19.06
N GLY A 187 14.49 11.61 -20.03
CA GLY A 187 13.75 11.11 -21.18
C GLY A 187 12.40 11.79 -21.34
N LEU A 188 11.71 11.39 -22.40
CA LEU A 188 10.39 11.91 -22.76
C LEU A 188 9.29 11.18 -21.97
N HIS A 189 8.53 11.91 -21.17
CA HIS A 189 7.44 11.35 -20.37
C HIS A 189 6.10 11.96 -20.74
N ARG A 190 5.03 11.17 -20.58
CA ARG A 190 3.64 11.63 -20.64
C ARG A 190 3.31 12.38 -19.34
N ILE A 191 3.03 13.66 -19.44
CA ILE A 191 2.59 14.51 -18.34
C ILE A 191 1.09 14.77 -18.53
N GLN A 192 0.28 14.43 -17.53
CA GLN A 192 -1.17 14.68 -17.57
C GLN A 192 -1.65 15.09 -16.18
N SER A 193 -2.58 16.04 -16.14
CA SER A 193 -3.22 16.45 -14.90
C SER A 193 -4.16 15.35 -14.40
N ALA A 194 -4.15 15.08 -13.09
CA ALA A 194 -5.01 14.09 -12.44
C ALA A 194 -5.79 14.69 -11.26
N PRO A 195 -6.75 15.59 -11.53
CA PRO A 195 -7.42 16.37 -10.49
C PRO A 195 -8.38 15.55 -9.61
N ARG A 196 -9.01 14.48 -10.12
CA ARG A 196 -9.96 13.67 -9.35
C ARG A 196 -9.24 12.81 -8.32
N VAL A 197 -8.22 12.06 -8.73
CA VAL A 197 -7.40 11.26 -7.81
C VAL A 197 -6.64 12.18 -6.84
N SER A 198 -6.17 13.35 -7.31
CA SER A 198 -5.55 14.36 -6.45
C SER A 198 -6.46 14.82 -5.34
N ARG A 199 -7.70 15.20 -5.66
CA ARG A 199 -8.67 15.60 -4.65
C ARG A 199 -8.99 14.47 -3.68
N ALA A 200 -9.18 13.26 -4.18
CA ALA A 200 -9.49 12.10 -3.33
C ALA A 200 -8.38 11.84 -2.30
N MET A 201 -7.12 11.86 -2.72
CA MET A 201 -5.99 11.68 -1.80
C MET A 201 -5.86 12.81 -0.78
N HIS A 202 -6.11 14.07 -1.16
CA HIS A 202 -6.10 15.16 -0.17
C HIS A 202 -7.22 14.98 0.86
N VAL A 203 -8.38 14.47 0.46
CA VAL A 203 -9.46 14.12 1.41
C VAL A 203 -9.00 13.01 2.36
N THR A 204 -8.40 11.94 1.85
CA THR A 204 -7.87 10.83 2.66
C THR A 204 -6.81 11.32 3.65
N LEU A 205 -5.87 12.13 3.18
CA LEU A 205 -4.83 12.74 4.02
C LEU A 205 -5.44 13.59 5.13
N HIS A 206 -6.33 14.54 4.80
CA HIS A 206 -6.92 15.41 5.80
C HIS A 206 -7.85 14.66 6.76
N SER A 207 -8.51 13.60 6.33
CA SER A 207 -9.28 12.72 7.20
C SER A 207 -8.35 12.03 8.21
N THR A 208 -7.24 11.47 7.74
CA THR A 208 -6.20 10.83 8.58
C THR A 208 -5.57 11.82 9.56
N MET A 209 -5.29 13.05 9.11
CA MET A 209 -4.77 14.12 9.98
C MET A 209 -5.75 14.47 11.10
N ARG A 210 -7.06 14.40 10.84
CA ARG A 210 -8.09 14.70 11.85
C ARG A 210 -8.34 13.55 12.81
N SER A 211 -8.02 12.31 12.43
CA SER A 211 -8.16 11.15 13.31
C SER A 211 -6.99 10.97 14.28
N LEU A 212 -5.91 11.74 14.09
CA LEU A 212 -4.69 11.66 14.90
C LEU A 212 -4.49 12.97 15.69
N ASP A 213 -3.94 12.86 16.90
CA ASP A 213 -3.76 14.01 17.79
C ASP A 213 -2.62 14.94 17.35
N LEU A 214 -1.61 14.40 16.67
CA LEU A 214 -0.43 15.12 16.21
C LEU A 214 -0.14 14.78 14.75
N TRP A 215 0.45 15.74 14.03
CA TRP A 215 0.91 15.57 12.64
C TRP A 215 2.34 16.12 12.48
N VAL A 216 3.30 15.23 12.26
CA VAL A 216 4.73 15.52 12.13
C VAL A 216 5.15 15.55 10.66
N GLY A 217 4.55 14.72 9.81
CA GLY A 217 4.96 14.57 8.43
C GLY A 217 4.51 15.65 7.46
N SER A 218 4.96 15.56 6.20
CA SER A 218 4.52 16.50 5.16
C SER A 218 3.05 16.31 4.81
N SER A 219 2.34 17.42 4.59
CA SER A 219 0.95 17.46 4.12
C SER A 219 0.83 17.53 2.59
N VAL A 220 1.91 17.28 1.87
CA VAL A 220 1.96 17.35 0.40
C VAL A 220 1.99 15.95 -0.19
N ILE A 221 1.17 15.71 -1.23
CA ILE A 221 1.06 14.43 -1.94
C ILE A 221 1.63 14.58 -3.35
N ARG A 222 2.55 13.69 -3.75
CA ARG A 222 3.16 13.72 -5.10
C ARG A 222 2.84 12.45 -5.88
N PHE A 223 1.82 12.54 -6.73
CA PHE A 223 1.41 11.47 -7.65
C PHE A 223 2.50 10.99 -8.62
N GLY A 224 3.46 11.87 -8.91
CA GLY A 224 4.67 11.58 -9.67
C GLY A 224 5.82 12.44 -9.16
N ASP A 225 7.04 12.14 -9.60
CA ASP A 225 8.18 13.06 -9.42
C ASP A 225 8.38 13.88 -10.71
N LYS A 226 9.20 14.93 -10.66
CA LYS A 226 9.68 15.67 -11.84
C LYS A 226 10.15 14.73 -12.94
N ASN A 227 10.73 13.59 -12.56
CA ASN A 227 11.30 12.60 -13.46
C ASN A 227 10.27 11.58 -13.99
N VAL A 228 9.17 11.31 -13.26
CA VAL A 228 8.12 10.37 -13.69
C VAL A 228 6.74 10.88 -13.24
N PRO A 229 6.10 11.79 -14.00
CA PRO A 229 5.01 12.64 -13.52
C PRO A 229 3.60 12.07 -13.74
N ILE A 230 3.45 10.80 -14.12
CA ILE A 230 2.14 10.22 -14.46
C ILE A 230 1.45 9.57 -13.25
N ALA A 231 0.16 9.83 -13.10
CA ALA A 231 -0.67 9.28 -12.02
C ALA A 231 -0.75 7.75 -12.00
N LEU A 232 -0.43 7.04 -13.10
CA LEU A 232 -0.26 5.58 -13.07
C LEU A 232 0.78 5.17 -12.01
N MET A 233 1.90 5.87 -11.92
CA MET A 233 2.97 5.51 -10.98
C MET A 233 2.55 5.59 -9.51
N PHE A 234 1.55 6.42 -9.19
CA PHE A 234 0.99 6.49 -7.85
C PHE A 234 0.41 5.13 -7.41
N ILE A 235 -0.35 4.45 -8.28
CA ILE A 235 -0.93 3.14 -7.97
C ILE A 235 0.19 2.12 -7.68
N ASP A 236 1.23 2.11 -8.50
CA ASP A 236 2.38 1.21 -8.32
C ASP A 236 3.10 1.46 -6.99
N LYS A 237 3.29 2.73 -6.62
CA LYS A 237 3.99 3.11 -5.39
C LYS A 237 3.29 2.54 -4.16
N TYR A 238 1.98 2.74 -4.04
CA TYR A 238 1.25 2.39 -2.83
C TYR A 238 0.82 0.93 -2.76
N THR A 239 0.68 0.24 -3.90
CA THR A 239 0.50 -1.22 -3.93
C THR A 239 1.73 -2.01 -3.46
N GLN A 240 2.92 -1.39 -3.41
CA GLN A 240 4.12 -2.05 -2.88
C GLN A 240 4.20 -2.07 -1.35
N VAL A 241 3.40 -1.25 -0.64
CA VAL A 241 3.51 -1.13 0.82
C VAL A 241 3.18 -2.46 1.51
N GLY A 242 2.08 -3.12 1.12
CA GLY A 242 1.74 -4.42 1.69
C GLY A 242 2.79 -5.49 1.39
N HIS A 243 3.39 -5.47 0.21
CA HIS A 243 4.50 -6.38 -0.15
C HIS A 243 5.73 -6.22 0.76
N ILE A 244 6.06 -5.00 1.16
CA ILE A 244 7.16 -4.73 2.09
C ILE A 244 6.82 -5.24 3.50
N LEU A 245 5.60 -4.98 3.98
CA LEU A 245 5.24 -5.25 5.37
C LEU A 245 4.89 -6.72 5.65
N ARG A 246 4.29 -7.43 4.67
CA ARG A 246 3.86 -8.84 4.83
C ARG A 246 4.96 -9.76 5.34
N PRO A 247 6.16 -9.83 4.72
CA PRO A 247 7.17 -10.77 5.16
C PRO A 247 7.67 -10.47 6.57
N ILE A 248 7.65 -9.19 6.96
CA ILE A 248 8.05 -8.75 8.30
C ILE A 248 6.99 -9.16 9.34
N VAL A 249 5.70 -8.94 9.04
CA VAL A 249 4.60 -9.40 9.90
C VAL A 249 4.65 -10.92 10.07
N LYS A 250 4.76 -11.66 8.96
CA LYS A 250 4.85 -13.12 8.98
C LYS A 250 6.03 -13.62 9.81
N ALA A 251 7.21 -13.00 9.66
CA ALA A 251 8.38 -13.36 10.45
C ALA A 251 8.12 -13.13 11.95
N ILE A 252 7.56 -11.99 12.33
CA ILE A 252 7.26 -11.65 13.73
C ILE A 252 6.26 -12.62 14.35
N ASP A 253 5.15 -12.90 13.66
CA ASP A 253 4.12 -13.82 14.16
C ASP A 253 4.66 -15.26 14.28
N SER A 254 5.58 -15.66 13.38
CA SER A 254 6.17 -17.00 13.37
C SER A 254 7.25 -17.22 14.43
N ILE A 255 7.74 -16.18 15.11
CA ILE A 255 8.82 -16.32 16.12
C ILE A 255 8.41 -17.24 17.27
N GLU A 256 7.16 -17.17 17.73
CA GLU A 256 6.70 -18.03 18.84
C GLU A 256 6.67 -19.50 18.42
N SER A 257 6.13 -19.80 17.24
CA SER A 257 6.12 -21.14 16.68
C SER A 257 7.54 -21.66 16.40
N MET A 258 8.43 -20.80 15.91
CA MET A 258 9.86 -21.13 15.75
C MET A 258 10.51 -21.54 17.06
N CYS A 259 10.13 -20.92 18.17
CA CYS A 259 10.63 -21.24 19.51
C CYS A 259 10.02 -22.52 20.10
N GLU A 260 9.14 -23.25 19.42
CA GLU A 260 8.66 -24.57 19.89
C GLU A 260 9.77 -25.63 19.85
N SER A 261 10.69 -25.54 18.89
CA SER A 261 11.85 -26.43 18.80
C SER A 261 12.91 -26.06 19.85
N PRO A 262 13.43 -27.03 20.64
CA PRO A 262 14.41 -26.76 21.70
C PRO A 262 15.70 -26.11 21.20
N LYS A 263 16.14 -26.45 19.98
CA LYS A 263 17.39 -25.93 19.40
C LYS A 263 17.27 -24.45 19.02
N THR A 264 16.18 -24.08 18.38
CA THR A 264 15.91 -22.69 17.96
C THR A 264 15.58 -21.84 19.18
N ARG A 265 14.87 -22.37 20.17
CA ARG A 265 14.66 -21.69 21.47
C ARG A 265 15.98 -21.37 22.16
N GLY A 266 16.87 -22.36 22.30
CA GLY A 266 18.18 -22.14 22.93
C GLY A 266 19.03 -21.08 22.21
N TYR A 267 18.98 -21.04 20.88
CA TYR A 267 19.62 -19.98 20.09
C TYR A 267 19.03 -18.60 20.39
N VAL A 268 17.70 -18.45 20.33
CA VAL A 268 17.02 -17.17 20.57
C VAL A 268 17.25 -16.67 21.99
N ASP A 269 17.19 -17.56 22.99
CA ASP A 269 17.41 -17.20 24.39
C ASP A 269 18.86 -16.76 24.63
N THR A 270 19.84 -17.45 24.03
CA THR A 270 21.27 -17.14 24.21
C THR A 270 21.68 -15.86 23.47
N THR A 271 21.16 -15.62 22.26
CA THR A 271 21.60 -14.50 21.41
C THR A 271 20.78 -13.23 21.65
N PHE A 272 19.48 -13.34 21.89
CA PHE A 272 18.58 -12.20 21.97
C PHE A 272 17.92 -12.04 23.35
N GLY A 273 18.13 -12.99 24.28
CA GLY A 273 17.47 -12.94 25.60
C GLY A 273 15.99 -13.32 25.56
N GLY A 274 15.54 -13.99 24.50
CA GLY A 274 14.20 -14.58 24.38
C GLY A 274 13.36 -14.06 23.22
N ALA A 275 12.24 -14.74 22.98
CA ALA A 275 11.35 -14.47 21.85
C ALA A 275 10.75 -13.05 21.88
N ARG A 276 10.37 -12.56 23.07
CA ARG A 276 9.81 -11.21 23.24
C ARG A 276 10.84 -10.14 22.88
N THR A 277 12.07 -10.28 23.38
CA THR A 277 13.16 -9.35 23.10
C THR A 277 13.52 -9.36 21.62
N LEU A 278 13.59 -10.54 20.98
CA LEU A 278 13.81 -10.63 19.53
C LEU A 278 12.72 -9.91 18.72
N LYS A 279 11.43 -10.13 19.03
CA LYS A 279 10.32 -9.41 18.39
C LYS A 279 10.49 -7.90 18.54
N HIS A 280 10.82 -7.47 19.75
CA HIS A 280 11.03 -6.07 20.08
C HIS A 280 12.20 -5.45 19.31
N THR A 281 13.36 -6.13 19.25
CA THR A 281 14.55 -5.68 18.51
C THR A 281 14.26 -5.52 17.01
N ILE A 282 13.57 -6.49 16.40
CA ILE A 282 13.19 -6.42 14.98
C ILE A 282 12.26 -5.22 14.72
N LEU A 283 11.26 -5.03 15.59
CA LEU A 283 10.30 -3.93 15.47
C LEU A 283 10.98 -2.57 15.67
N ALA A 284 11.82 -2.42 16.69
CA ALA A 284 12.52 -1.17 16.98
C ALA A 284 13.48 -0.78 15.84
N ASP A 285 14.20 -1.75 15.27
CA ASP A 285 15.08 -1.52 14.11
C ASP A 285 14.28 -1.08 12.87
N PHE A 286 13.17 -1.79 12.56
CA PHE A 286 12.31 -1.44 11.44
C PHE A 286 11.62 -0.08 11.61
N PHE A 287 11.11 0.26 12.80
CA PHE A 287 10.45 1.54 13.03
C PHE A 287 11.42 2.71 13.01
N ARG A 288 12.69 2.51 13.40
CA ARG A 288 13.74 3.53 13.25
C ARG A 288 14.12 3.71 11.79
N GLU A 289 14.73 2.70 11.17
CA GLU A 289 15.34 2.80 9.84
C GLU A 289 14.34 2.71 8.68
N GLY A 290 13.20 2.06 8.88
CA GLY A 290 12.15 2.01 7.86
C GLY A 290 11.43 3.35 7.65
N PHE A 291 11.66 4.34 8.52
CA PHE A 291 11.00 5.65 8.51
C PHE A 291 12.00 6.81 8.73
N ASP A 292 13.30 6.58 8.54
CA ASP A 292 14.36 7.55 8.82
C ASP A 292 14.66 8.56 7.69
N GLY A 293 13.94 8.46 6.58
CA GLY A 293 14.16 9.27 5.37
C GLY A 293 15.30 8.80 4.48
N SER A 294 15.95 7.67 4.80
CA SER A 294 16.94 7.02 3.94
C SER A 294 16.32 6.57 2.61
N GLY A 295 17.13 6.37 1.58
CA GLY A 295 16.67 5.95 0.25
C GLY A 295 16.02 7.02 -0.62
N ALA A 296 15.76 8.24 -0.13
CA ALA A 296 15.28 9.34 -0.95
C ALA A 296 16.38 9.91 -1.89
N ASP A 297 16.03 10.36 -3.09
CA ASP A 297 17.02 10.82 -4.09
C ASP A 297 17.56 12.24 -3.85
N ASN A 298 16.90 13.07 -3.01
CA ASN A 298 17.27 14.48 -2.85
C ASN A 298 17.44 14.91 -1.38
N PHE A 299 18.64 15.39 -1.01
CA PHE A 299 18.94 15.96 0.31
C PHE A 299 18.24 17.31 0.59
N LEU A 300 17.95 18.09 -0.46
CA LEU A 300 17.47 19.48 -0.39
C LEU A 300 15.95 19.66 -0.13
N ARG A 301 15.22 18.57 0.16
CA ARG A 301 13.77 18.61 0.43
C ARG A 301 13.37 17.86 1.70
N LEU A 302 14.35 17.46 2.52
CA LEU A 302 14.17 16.60 3.72
C LEU A 302 13.53 17.34 4.91
N ASP A 303 13.61 18.66 4.91
CA ASP A 303 12.86 19.59 5.77
C ASP A 303 11.33 19.45 5.60
N HIS A 304 10.90 18.80 4.52
CA HIS A 304 9.55 18.30 4.30
C HIS A 304 9.61 16.86 3.81
N ALA A 305 10.07 15.91 4.65
CA ALA A 305 9.99 14.49 4.34
C ALA A 305 8.58 14.14 3.83
N LEU A 306 8.49 13.91 2.52
CA LEU A 306 7.23 13.64 1.86
C LEU A 306 6.86 12.21 2.19
N MET A 307 5.58 11.95 2.44
CA MET A 307 5.08 10.60 2.75
C MET A 307 5.45 9.57 1.66
N ASP A 308 5.70 10.03 0.43
CA ASP A 308 6.24 9.26 -0.68
C ASP A 308 7.71 8.82 -0.50
N ASP A 309 8.53 9.60 0.19
CA ASP A 309 9.96 9.33 0.44
C ASP A 309 10.15 8.24 1.52
N LEU A 310 9.12 7.96 2.34
CA LEU A 310 9.14 6.97 3.42
C LEU A 310 9.11 5.52 2.93
N ARG A 311 8.42 5.27 1.81
CA ARG A 311 8.48 3.96 1.14
C ARG A 311 9.91 3.63 0.72
N ALA A 312 10.70 4.65 0.35
CA ALA A 312 12.09 4.45 -0.03
C ALA A 312 12.95 4.02 1.17
N SER A 313 12.68 4.55 2.37
CA SER A 313 13.35 4.13 3.61
C SER A 313 13.00 2.68 3.97
N ALA A 314 11.72 2.32 3.92
CA ALA A 314 11.28 0.94 4.14
C ALA A 314 11.89 -0.03 3.12
N TRP A 315 12.02 0.37 1.85
CA TRP A 315 12.69 -0.43 0.81
C TRP A 315 14.20 -0.52 1.03
N ASN A 316 14.84 0.56 1.48
CA ASN A 316 16.26 0.57 1.83
C ASN A 316 16.53 -0.38 2.99
N TRP A 317 15.68 -0.39 4.03
CA TRP A 317 15.74 -1.37 5.10
C TRP A 317 15.63 -2.80 4.58
N CYS A 318 14.67 -3.07 3.68
CA CYS A 318 14.51 -4.39 3.06
C CYS A 318 15.76 -4.84 2.29
N SER A 319 16.40 -3.92 1.56
CA SER A 319 17.63 -4.18 0.80
C SER A 319 18.80 -4.52 1.73
N ASN A 320 18.86 -3.88 2.90
CA ASN A 320 19.90 -4.08 3.91
C ASN A 320 19.57 -5.16 4.94
N LEU A 321 18.40 -5.82 4.87
CA LEU A 321 17.98 -6.81 5.85
C LEU A 321 19.03 -7.93 6.08
N HIS A 322 19.76 -8.31 5.03
CA HIS A 322 20.78 -9.36 5.09
C HIS A 322 21.98 -9.01 5.99
N THR A 323 22.21 -7.72 6.28
CA THR A 323 23.30 -7.26 7.17
C THR A 323 22.88 -7.28 8.65
N LYS A 324 21.59 -7.42 8.93
CA LYS A 324 21.03 -7.32 10.28
C LYS A 324 21.29 -8.60 11.10
N PRO A 325 21.57 -8.49 12.40
CA PRO A 325 21.90 -9.64 13.26
C PRO A 325 20.75 -10.64 13.39
N PHE A 326 19.50 -10.18 13.20
CA PHE A 326 18.31 -11.01 13.27
C PHE A 326 17.91 -11.63 11.90
N PHE A 327 18.67 -11.41 10.83
CA PHE A 327 18.39 -12.00 9.51
C PHE A 327 18.26 -13.54 9.50
N PRO A 328 19.06 -14.31 10.26
CA PRO A 328 18.87 -15.76 10.33
C PRO A 328 17.47 -16.15 10.81
N ASN A 329 16.86 -15.37 11.71
CA ASN A 329 15.50 -15.63 12.18
C ASN A 329 14.48 -15.49 11.05
N PHE A 330 14.64 -14.49 10.17
CA PHE A 330 13.80 -14.36 8.98
C PHE A 330 13.88 -15.63 8.11
N LYS A 331 15.08 -16.15 7.85
CA LYS A 331 15.26 -17.38 7.07
C LYS A 331 14.60 -18.60 7.72
N ILE A 332 14.71 -18.75 9.04
CA ILE A 332 14.08 -19.85 9.78
C ILE A 332 12.55 -19.76 9.70
N THR A 333 11.99 -18.54 9.75
CA THR A 333 10.54 -18.31 9.59
C THR A 333 10.02 -18.44 8.15
N GLY A 334 10.85 -18.92 7.22
CA GLY A 334 10.47 -19.17 5.83
C GLY A 334 10.53 -17.94 4.92
N PHE A 335 11.35 -16.94 5.25
CA PHE A 335 11.56 -15.76 4.41
C PHE A 335 12.37 -16.11 3.15
N VAL A 336 11.74 -16.02 1.99
CA VAL A 336 12.38 -16.25 0.68
C VAL A 336 12.88 -14.94 0.08
N GLY A 337 12.07 -13.87 0.16
CA GLY A 337 12.39 -12.52 -0.32
C GLY A 337 11.20 -11.58 -0.19
N PHE A 338 11.38 -10.31 -0.55
CA PHE A 338 10.30 -9.32 -0.63
C PHE A 338 9.62 -9.30 -2.01
N ASP A 339 10.30 -9.78 -3.06
CA ASP A 339 9.82 -9.83 -4.44
C ASP A 339 8.98 -11.09 -4.74
N ASN A 340 8.22 -11.62 -3.78
CA ASN A 340 7.55 -12.93 -3.92
C ASN A 340 6.65 -13.00 -5.18
N LYS A 341 7.24 -13.44 -6.30
CA LYS A 341 6.58 -13.96 -7.50
C LYS A 341 6.19 -15.42 -7.35
N PHE A 342 6.45 -16.02 -6.20
CA PHE A 342 6.12 -17.41 -5.89
C PHE A 342 5.77 -17.53 -4.41
N GLY A 343 4.48 -17.64 -4.13
CA GLY A 343 3.90 -17.88 -2.82
C GLY A 343 2.41 -18.14 -2.95
#